data_AF-A0A7C4IDL4-F1
#
_entry.id   AF-A0A7C4IDL4-F1
#
_cell.length_a   1.000
_cell.length_b   1.000
_cell.length_c   1.000
_cell.angle_alpha   90.00
_cell.angle_beta   90.00
_cell.angle_gamma   90.00
#
_symmetry.space_group_name_H-M   'P 1'
#
loop_
_entity.id
_entity.type
_entity.pdbx_description
1 polymer ?
#
loop_
_entity_poly.entity_id
_entity_poly.type
_entity_poly.pdbx_seq_one_letter_code
_entity_poly.pdbx_strand_id
1 'polypeptide(L)'
;MKNSREQEMFALIEASRQSGISNQEFISQRGLTMHTFYYWRRKYNQRHNSGNLIPVKTSRISSATTIELYFHQGVRVVVSGIDAVTTVKALLDL
;
A
#
# COMPACT_ATOMS: atom_id res chain seq x y z
N MET A 1 2.71 25.19 23.38
CA MET A 1 3.39 25.55 22.13
C MET A 1 3.63 24.26 21.34
N LYS A 2 2.92 24.05 20.23
CA LYS A 2 3.07 22.82 19.42
C LYS A 2 4.46 22.84 18.76
N ASN A 3 5.17 21.71 18.81
CA ASN A 3 6.58 21.54 18.45
C ASN A 3 6.94 22.07 17.04
N SER A 4 7.49 23.28 16.94
CA SER A 4 7.92 23.91 15.66
C SER A 4 8.92 23.02 14.90
N ARG A 5 9.85 22.39 15.61
CA ARG A 5 10.83 21.45 15.02
C ARG A 5 10.18 20.23 14.35
N GLU A 6 9.05 19.76 14.87
CA GLU A 6 8.34 18.62 14.28
C GLU A 6 7.65 19.01 12.97
N GLN A 7 7.06 20.19 12.91
CA GLN A 7 6.46 20.71 11.68
C GLN A 7 7.50 20.90 10.59
N GLU A 8 8.66 21.48 10.92
CA GLU A 8 9.79 21.64 9.99
C GLU A 8 10.26 20.30 9.44
N MET A 9 10.47 19.31 10.32
CA MET A 9 10.93 17.99 9.88
C MET A 9 9.90 17.26 9.03
N PHE A 10 8.62 17.39 9.35
CA PHE A 10 7.56 16.79 8.55
C PHE A 10 7.46 17.45 7.17
N ALA A 11 7.64 18.77 7.07
CA ALA A 11 7.73 19.48 5.81
C ALA A 11 8.92 18.97 4.95
N LEU A 12 10.07 18.68 5.57
CA LEU A 12 11.21 18.08 4.86
C LEU A 12 10.93 16.65 4.37
N ILE A 13 10.19 15.84 5.15
CA ILE A 13 9.79 14.49 4.70
C ILE A 13 8.87 14.56 3.49
N GLU A 14 7.91 15.49 3.48
CA GLU A 14 7.02 15.68 2.32
C GLU A 14 7.78 16.24 1.11
N ALA A 15 8.65 17.23 1.30
CA ALA A 15 9.52 17.76 0.25
C ALA A 15 10.40 16.65 -0.35
N SER A 16 10.92 15.73 0.46
CA SER A 16 11.68 14.57 -0.02
C SER A 16 10.84 13.66 -0.92
N ARG A 17 9.58 13.38 -0.55
CA ARG A 17 8.67 12.56 -1.37
C ARG A 17 8.31 13.21 -2.71
N GLN A 18 8.20 14.53 -2.74
CA GLN A 18 7.86 15.30 -3.93
C GLN A 18 9.08 15.58 -4.83
N SER A 19 10.30 15.53 -4.28
CA SER A 19 11.53 15.90 -4.99
C SER A 19 11.90 14.99 -6.16
N GLY A 20 11.40 13.75 -6.20
CA GLY A 20 11.73 12.78 -7.25
C GLY A 20 13.18 12.26 -7.24
N ILE A 21 14.03 12.77 -6.34
CA ILE A 21 15.43 12.33 -6.16
C ILE A 21 15.54 11.28 -5.05
N SER A 22 16.71 10.62 -4.96
CA SER A 22 16.96 9.63 -3.92
C SER A 22 16.97 10.25 -2.52
N ASN A 23 16.59 9.48 -1.51
CA ASN A 23 16.66 9.96 -0.12
C ASN A 23 18.10 10.33 0.27
N GLN A 24 19.11 9.60 -0.19
CA GLN A 24 20.52 9.90 0.10
C GLN A 24 20.92 11.27 -0.44
N GLU A 25 20.52 11.57 -1.66
CA GLU A 25 20.83 12.84 -2.32
C GLU A 25 20.07 14.00 -1.68
N PHE A 26 18.80 13.81 -1.34
CA PHE A 26 18.01 14.79 -0.60
C PHE A 26 18.62 15.12 0.78
N ILE A 27 19.05 14.09 1.51
CA ILE A 27 19.69 14.23 2.83
C ILE A 27 21.00 15.01 2.71
N SER A 28 21.81 14.72 1.69
CA SER A 28 23.06 15.41 1.42
C SER A 28 22.85 16.89 1.08
N GLN A 29 21.91 17.21 0.17
CA GLN A 29 21.60 18.60 -0.23
C GLN A 29 21.08 19.46 0.92
N ARG A 30 20.43 18.86 1.92
CA ARG A 30 19.83 19.56 3.07
C ARG A 30 20.69 19.54 4.33
N GLY A 31 21.89 18.96 4.27
CA GLY A 31 22.79 18.85 5.44
C GLY A 31 22.20 18.05 6.60
N LEU A 32 21.29 17.12 6.30
CA LEU A 32 20.68 16.25 7.31
C LEU A 32 21.57 15.04 7.56
N THR A 33 21.52 14.48 8.77
CA THR A 33 22.10 13.17 9.00
C THR A 33 21.10 12.07 8.65
N MET A 34 21.61 10.96 8.13
CA MET A 34 20.81 9.79 7.75
C MET A 34 19.90 9.32 8.90
N HIS A 35 20.47 9.22 10.09
CA HIS A 35 19.76 8.81 11.31
C HIS A 35 18.61 9.76 11.65
N THR A 36 18.85 11.07 11.59
CA THR A 36 17.81 12.08 11.87
C THR A 36 16.67 11.99 10.87
N PHE A 37 16.98 11.86 9.58
CA PHE A 37 15.97 11.76 8.54
C PHE A 37 15.09 10.52 8.71
N TYR A 38 15.67 9.34 8.92
CA TYR A 38 14.89 8.11 9.10
C TYR A 38 14.09 8.10 10.40
N TYR A 39 14.62 8.69 11.48
CA TYR A 39 13.86 8.89 12.72
C TYR A 39 12.59 9.71 12.45
N TRP A 40 12.70 10.86 11.80
CA TRP A 40 11.55 11.72 11.52
C TRP A 40 10.61 11.12 10.49
N ARG A 41 11.13 10.38 9.50
CA ARG A 41 10.30 9.64 8.54
C ARG A 41 9.47 8.55 9.22
N ARG A 42 10.05 7.80 10.16
CA ARG A 42 9.33 6.81 10.95
C ARG A 42 8.24 7.48 11.79
N LYS A 43 8.57 8.56 12.48
CA LYS A 43 7.62 9.33 13.30
C LYS A 43 6.50 9.95 12.46
N TYR A 44 6.82 10.45 11.27
CA TYR A 44 5.86 10.94 10.28
C TYR A 44 4.90 9.83 9.86
N ASN A 45 5.43 8.66 9.48
CA ASN A 45 4.61 7.51 9.10
C ASN A 45 3.71 7.04 10.24
N GLN A 46 4.18 7.00 11.49
CA GLN A 46 3.33 6.61 12.62
C GLN A 46 2.15 7.57 12.86
N ARG A 47 2.33 8.85 12.56
CA ARG A 47 1.28 9.87 12.74
C ARG A 47 0.32 9.93 11.56
N HIS A 48 0.82 9.75 10.34
CA HIS A 48 0.05 9.92 9.10
C HIS A 48 -0.47 8.60 8.50
N ASN A 49 0.17 7.48 8.82
CA ASN A 49 -0.32 6.13 8.52
C ASN A 49 -0.70 5.46 9.85
N SER A 50 -1.96 5.62 10.24
CA SER A 50 -2.54 4.96 11.42
C SER A 50 -2.70 3.44 11.24
N GLY A 51 -2.38 2.88 10.07
CA GLY A 51 -2.42 1.44 9.81
C GLY A 51 -1.05 0.88 9.46
N ASN A 52 -0.68 -0.25 10.09
CA ASN A 52 0.42 -1.13 9.65
C ASN A 52 0.16 -1.80 8.28
N LEU A 53 -0.86 -1.35 7.56
CA LEU A 53 -1.27 -1.90 6.28
C LEU A 53 -0.64 -1.07 5.18
N ILE A 54 0.29 -1.68 4.46
CA ILE A 54 0.81 -1.12 3.22
C ILE A 54 -0.33 -1.28 2.19
N PRO A 55 -0.83 -0.20 1.57
CA PRO A 55 -1.81 -0.34 0.51
C PRO A 55 -1.13 -1.05 -0.65
N VAL A 56 -1.45 -2.33 -0.84
CA VAL A 56 -1.10 -3.03 -2.07
C VAL A 56 -1.93 -2.39 -3.16
N LYS A 57 -1.27 -1.66 -4.07
CA LYS A 57 -1.89 -1.22 -5.31
C LYS A 57 -2.24 -2.47 -6.11
N THR A 58 -3.45 -2.97 -5.95
CA THR A 58 -4.00 -3.94 -6.88
C THR A 58 -4.27 -3.19 -8.17
N SER A 59 -3.40 -3.38 -9.16
CA SER A 59 -3.78 -3.07 -10.54
C SER A 59 -5.09 -3.82 -10.78
N ARG A 60 -6.18 -3.09 -10.98
CA ARG A 60 -7.47 -3.67 -11.29
C ARG A 60 -7.25 -4.56 -12.51
N ILE A 61 -7.24 -5.88 -12.32
CA ILE A 61 -7.19 -6.83 -13.43
C ILE A 61 -8.59 -6.79 -14.02
N SER A 62 -8.82 -5.82 -14.90
CA SER A 62 -10.01 -5.75 -15.74
C SER A 62 -9.89 -6.79 -16.84
N SER A 63 -10.07 -8.07 -16.50
CA SER A 63 -10.33 -9.14 -17.48
C SER A 63 -10.65 -10.42 -16.72
N ALA A 64 -11.93 -10.79 -16.74
CA ALA A 64 -12.52 -12.08 -16.36
C ALA A 64 -11.84 -12.84 -15.20
N THR A 65 -12.46 -12.78 -14.02
CA THR A 65 -12.10 -13.67 -12.91
C THR A 65 -12.49 -15.09 -13.31
N THR A 66 -11.51 -16.00 -13.32
CA THR A 66 -11.77 -17.44 -13.46
C THR A 66 -11.66 -18.08 -12.08
N ILE A 67 -12.72 -18.73 -11.63
CA ILE A 67 -12.82 -19.45 -10.37
C ILE A 67 -12.85 -20.94 -10.69
N GLU A 68 -12.00 -21.71 -10.00
CA GLU A 68 -11.98 -23.16 -10.10
C GLU A 68 -12.35 -23.79 -8.75
N LEU A 69 -13.33 -24.68 -8.78
CA LEU A 69 -13.80 -25.44 -7.61
C LEU A 69 -13.42 -26.90 -7.80
N TYR A 70 -12.79 -27.46 -6.77
CA TYR A 70 -12.41 -28.88 -6.72
C TYR A 70 -13.26 -29.57 -5.65
N PHE A 71 -14.12 -30.49 -6.07
CA PHE A 71 -14.95 -31.26 -5.16
C PHE A 71 -14.24 -32.57 -4.76
N HIS A 72 -14.55 -33.07 -3.56
CA HIS A 72 -13.99 -34.32 -3.01
C HIS A 72 -14.13 -35.52 -3.96
N GLN A 73 -15.16 -35.54 -4.81
CA GLN A 73 -15.41 -36.59 -5.80
C GLN A 73 -14.56 -36.45 -7.08
N GLY A 74 -13.59 -35.52 -7.12
CA GLY A 74 -12.75 -35.27 -8.29
C GLY A 74 -13.43 -34.42 -9.38
N VAL A 75 -14.63 -33.90 -9.12
CA VAL A 75 -15.32 -32.99 -10.04
C VAL A 75 -14.65 -31.63 -9.99
N ARG A 76 -14.32 -31.09 -11.18
CA ARG A 76 -13.77 -29.73 -11.36
C ARG A 76 -14.80 -28.84 -12.03
N VAL A 77 -15.15 -27.73 -11.40
CA VAL A 77 -16.03 -26.71 -11.97
C VAL A 77 -15.23 -25.44 -12.22
N VAL A 78 -15.29 -24.92 -13.44
CA VAL A 78 -14.59 -23.71 -13.84
C VAL A 78 -15.62 -22.66 -14.26
N VAL A 79 -15.57 -21.50 -13.62
CA VAL A 79 -16.46 -20.37 -13.91
C VAL A 79 -15.61 -19.17 -14.27
N SER A 80 -15.73 -18.69 -15.50
CA SER A 80 -14.98 -17.54 -16.01
C SER A 80 -15.92 -16.40 -16.38
N GLY A 81 -15.57 -15.18 -16.00
CA GLY A 81 -16.34 -13.99 -16.35
C GLY A 81 -16.20 -12.88 -15.33
N ILE A 82 -16.82 -11.75 -15.62
CA ILE A 82 -16.79 -10.58 -14.72
C ILE A 82 -17.59 -10.87 -13.44
N ASP A 83 -18.61 -11.73 -13.54
CA ASP A 83 -19.52 -12.08 -12.43
C ASP A 83 -19.27 -13.48 -11.84
N ALA A 84 -18.12 -14.10 -12.12
CA ALA A 84 -17.83 -15.48 -11.70
C ALA A 84 -18.04 -15.70 -10.19
N VAL A 85 -17.70 -14.70 -9.37
CA VAL A 85 -17.91 -14.76 -7.91
C VAL A 85 -19.39 -14.81 -7.55
N THR A 86 -20.22 -13.99 -8.21
CA THR A 86 -21.68 -13.97 -7.99
C THR A 86 -22.31 -15.30 -8.38
N THR A 87 -21.89 -15.88 -9.51
CA THR A 87 -22.36 -17.19 -9.98
C THR A 87 -21.98 -18.30 -8.99
N VAL A 88 -20.74 -18.31 -8.49
CA VAL A 88 -20.29 -19.33 -7.53
C VAL A 88 -21.04 -19.21 -6.21
N LYS A 89 -21.32 -18.00 -5.72
CA LYS A 89 -22.12 -17.80 -4.52
C LYS A 89 -23.54 -18.36 -4.67
N ALA A 90 -24.19 -18.07 -5.78
CA ALA A 90 -25.53 -18.59 -6.08
C ALA A 90 -25.56 -20.13 -6.17
N LEU A 91 -24.49 -20.76 -6.66
CA LEU A 91 -24.38 -22.23 -6.72
C LEU A 91 -24.14 -22.89 -5.36
N LEU A 92 -23.65 -22.14 -4.38
CA LEU A 92 -23.33 -22.63 -3.03
C LEU A 92 -24.33 -22.17 -1.97
N ASP A 93 -25.40 -21.46 -2.37
CA ASP A 93 -26.35 -20.79 -1.48
C ASP A 93 -25.66 -19.89 -0.42
N LEU A 94 -24.62 -19.16 -0.83
CA LEU A 94 -23.79 -18.27 0.01
C LEU A 94 -24.05 -16.78 -0.21
#